data_AF-A0A8J3GR89-F1
#
_entry.id   AF-A0A8J3GR89-F1
#
_cell.length_a   1.000
_cell.length_b   1.000
_cell.length_c   1.000
_cell.angle_alpha   90.00
_cell.angle_beta   90.00
_cell.angle_gamma   90.00
#
_symmetry.space_group_name_H-M   'P 1'
#
loop_
_entity.id
_entity.type
_entity.pdbx_description
1 polymer ?
#
loop_
_entity_poly.entity_id
_entity_poly.type
_entity_poly.pdbx_seq_one_letter_code
_entity_poly.pdbx_strand_id
1 'polypeptide(L)'
;MSVSRPEHVLLNAYRVLHGRGAHRIQAAPYFYATGHWRCSTLVDGEQVLKYTNGWGWHLPGLAAEAVVDAEQEADAIWAALTPEQQAAAMRPDPAYVVWFSALLDACGDTVPALWDDYDNFLRDGYVWIGTGRVFPLPPGDSLRAYT
;
A
#
# COMPACT_ATOMS: atom_id res chain seq x y z
N MET A 1 14.86 -17.14 12.37
CA MET A 1 13.67 -16.32 12.10
C MET A 1 13.74 -15.92 10.64
N SER A 2 12.73 -16.25 9.83
CA SER A 2 12.68 -15.76 8.44
C SER A 2 12.55 -14.25 8.51
N VAL A 3 13.46 -13.51 7.89
CA VAL A 3 13.37 -12.05 7.80
C VAL A 3 12.15 -11.74 6.92
N SER A 4 11.11 -11.12 7.49
CA SER A 4 9.96 -10.65 6.71
C SER A 4 10.43 -9.75 5.58
N ARG A 5 9.93 -9.95 4.36
CA ARG A 5 10.32 -9.12 3.22
C ARG A 5 9.79 -7.69 3.41
N PRO A 6 10.52 -6.64 2.98
CA PRO A 6 10.07 -5.25 3.15
C PRO A 6 8.67 -4.98 2.59
N GLU A 7 8.33 -5.60 1.46
CA GLU A 7 7.03 -5.43 0.83
C GLU A 7 5.88 -5.89 1.76
N HIS A 8 6.10 -6.98 2.50
CA HIS A 8 5.12 -7.49 3.46
C HIS A 8 5.05 -6.61 4.71
N VAL A 9 6.18 -6.07 5.16
CA VAL A 9 6.19 -5.12 6.29
C VAL A 9 5.37 -3.88 5.94
N LEU A 10 5.60 -3.29 4.76
CA LEU A 10 4.86 -2.13 4.28
C LEU A 10 3.35 -2.40 4.19
N LEU A 11 2.95 -3.53 3.60
CA LEU A 11 1.54 -3.86 3.44
C LEU A 11 0.85 -4.10 4.80
N ASN A 12 1.54 -4.71 5.75
CA ASN A 12 1.02 -4.87 7.11
C ASN A 12 0.99 -3.55 7.88
N ALA A 13 1.92 -2.61 7.63
CA ALA A 13 1.88 -1.28 8.21
C ALA A 13 0.58 -0.54 7.84
N TYR A 14 0.11 -0.67 6.59
CA TYR A 14 -1.21 -0.14 6.21
C TYR A 14 -2.36 -0.82 6.98
N ARG A 15 -2.33 -2.15 7.21
CA ARG A 15 -3.34 -2.82 8.06
C ARG A 15 -3.33 -2.25 9.48
N VAL A 16 -2.14 -1.97 10.04
CA VAL A 16 -2.00 -1.33 11.36
C VAL A 16 -2.64 0.05 11.35
N LEU A 17 -2.35 0.89 10.36
CA LEU A 17 -2.95 2.22 10.20
C LEU A 17 -4.47 2.16 10.05
N HIS A 18 -4.98 1.21 9.28
CA HIS A 18 -6.42 0.97 9.13
C HIS A 18 -7.07 0.58 10.46
N GLY A 19 -6.41 -0.29 11.25
CA GLY A 19 -6.86 -0.65 12.60
C GLY A 19 -6.87 0.53 13.57
N ARG A 20 -6.09 1.58 13.29
CA ARG A 20 -6.07 2.85 14.04
C ARG A 20 -7.10 3.88 13.53
N GLY A 21 -7.85 3.57 12.47
CA GLY A 21 -8.91 4.42 11.92
C GLY A 21 -8.50 5.23 10.68
N ALA A 22 -7.26 5.12 10.20
CA ALA A 22 -6.78 5.83 9.01
C ALA A 22 -7.27 5.16 7.72
N HIS A 23 -8.59 5.11 7.50
CA HIS A 23 -9.20 4.32 6.43
C HIS A 23 -8.89 4.82 5.01
N ARG A 24 -8.51 6.09 4.86
CA ARG A 24 -8.21 6.74 3.56
C ARG A 24 -6.71 6.81 3.27
N ILE A 25 -5.89 6.05 3.99
CA ILE A 25 -4.51 5.78 3.56
C ILE A 25 -4.49 4.52 2.69
N GLN A 26 -4.13 4.66 1.42
CA GLN A 26 -4.15 3.56 0.46
C GLN A 26 -2.75 3.15 0.02
N ALA A 27 -2.62 1.88 -0.35
CA ALA A 27 -1.44 1.32 -0.98
C ALA A 27 -1.70 1.22 -2.48
N ALA A 28 -0.81 1.79 -3.30
CA ALA A 28 -0.82 1.63 -4.74
C ALA A 28 0.42 0.83 -5.16
N PRO A 29 0.35 -0.51 -5.18
CA PRO A 29 1.47 -1.36 -5.55
C PRO A 29 1.57 -1.53 -7.07
N TYR A 30 2.76 -1.49 -7.65
CA TYR A 30 2.97 -1.64 -9.10
C TYR A 30 4.31 -2.31 -9.41
N PHE A 31 4.37 -3.04 -10.52
CA PHE A 31 5.62 -3.50 -11.09
C PHE A 31 6.18 -2.44 -12.04
N TYR A 32 7.43 -2.05 -11.81
CA TYR A 32 8.15 -1.24 -12.75
C TYR A 32 8.64 -2.10 -13.92
N ALA A 33 8.77 -1.49 -15.10
CA ALA A 33 9.21 -2.16 -16.33
C ALA A 33 10.52 -2.98 -16.20
N THR A 34 11.40 -2.64 -15.24
CA THR A 34 12.63 -3.41 -14.97
C THR A 34 12.47 -4.54 -13.94
N GLY A 35 11.24 -4.95 -13.61
CA GLY A 35 10.94 -6.09 -12.74
C GLY A 35 10.95 -5.81 -11.23
N HIS A 36 10.92 -4.54 -10.83
CA HIS A 36 10.92 -4.14 -9.42
C HIS A 36 9.50 -3.90 -8.91
N TRP A 37 9.17 -4.44 -7.74
CA TRP A 37 7.95 -4.09 -7.04
C TRP A 37 8.13 -2.73 -6.37
N ARG A 38 7.11 -1.89 -6.50
CA ARG A 38 7.05 -0.56 -5.90
C ARG A 38 5.68 -0.39 -5.26
N CYS A 39 5.59 0.53 -4.32
CA CYS A 39 4.33 0.90 -3.72
C CYS A 39 4.31 2.39 -3.45
N SER A 40 3.20 3.05 -3.73
CA SER A 40 2.99 4.43 -3.31
C SER A 40 1.97 4.48 -2.20
N THR A 41 2.22 5.33 -1.21
CA THR A 41 1.23 5.71 -0.22
C THR A 41 0.38 6.80 -0.83
N LEU A 42 -0.92 6.56 -0.85
CA LEU A 42 -1.91 7.55 -1.20
C LEU A 42 -2.67 7.98 0.06
N VAL A 43 -3.09 9.23 0.11
CA VAL A 43 -4.02 9.76 1.11
C VAL A 43 -5.18 10.39 0.35
N ASP A 44 -6.38 9.84 0.54
CA ASP A 44 -7.55 10.19 -0.27
C ASP A 44 -7.30 10.09 -1.79
N GLY A 45 -6.44 9.14 -2.19
CA GLY A 45 -6.04 8.97 -3.57
C GLY A 45 -5.03 9.99 -4.10
N GLU A 46 -4.51 10.91 -3.28
CA GLU A 46 -3.34 11.71 -3.64
C GLU A 46 -2.05 11.02 -3.22
N GLN A 47 -1.06 10.93 -4.13
CA GLN A 47 0.23 10.33 -3.80
C GLN A 47 1.05 11.22 -2.87
N VAL A 48 1.47 10.66 -1.73
CA VAL A 48 2.24 11.40 -0.70
C VAL A 48 3.60 10.80 -0.41
N LEU A 49 3.77 9.48 -0.54
CA LEU A 49 5.05 8.79 -0.32
C LEU A 49 5.25 7.68 -1.35
N LYS A 50 6.50 7.25 -1.55
CA LYS A 50 6.86 6.19 -2.51
C LYS A 50 7.95 5.27 -1.97
N TYR A 51 7.71 3.97 -2.14
CA TYR A 51 8.60 2.85 -1.88
C TYR A 51 9.07 2.21 -3.19
N THR A 52 10.31 1.73 -3.21
CA THR A 52 10.85 0.90 -4.30
C THR A 52 11.69 -0.24 -3.74
N ASN A 53 11.50 -1.46 -4.25
CA ASN A 53 12.27 -2.62 -3.79
C ASN A 53 13.65 -2.77 -4.45
N GLY A 54 14.02 -1.84 -5.33
CA GLY A 54 15.31 -1.85 -6.02
C GLY A 54 16.48 -1.63 -5.06
N TRP A 55 16.95 -2.68 -4.39
CA TRP A 55 18.24 -2.80 -3.67
C TRP A 55 18.25 -2.66 -2.13
N GLY A 56 17.14 -2.46 -1.39
CA GLY A 56 17.20 -2.46 0.09
C GLY A 56 15.93 -2.15 0.90
N TRP A 57 16.07 -2.10 2.23
CA TRP A 57 15.05 -1.63 3.19
C TRP A 57 14.97 -0.09 3.15
N HIS A 58 14.25 0.42 2.15
CA HIS A 58 13.97 1.85 1.98
C HIS A 58 12.49 2.12 2.13
N LEU A 59 11.93 1.73 3.27
CA LEU A 59 10.51 1.88 3.54
C LEU A 59 10.10 3.36 3.70
N PRO A 60 8.88 3.73 3.26
CA PRO A 60 8.44 5.12 3.22
C PRO A 60 8.27 5.71 4.63
N GLY A 61 9.05 6.74 4.95
CA GLY A 61 9.00 7.41 6.26
C GLY A 61 10.18 7.08 7.18
N LEU A 62 11.02 6.11 6.80
CA LEU A 62 12.29 5.81 7.49
C LEU A 62 13.50 6.14 6.61
N ALA A 63 14.59 6.54 7.26
CA ALA A 63 15.90 6.56 6.62
C ALA A 63 16.39 5.11 6.38
N ALA A 64 17.21 4.95 5.35
CA ALA A 64 17.63 3.66 4.81
C ALA A 64 18.19 2.65 5.85
N GLU A 65 18.02 1.35 5.54
CA GLU A 65 18.78 0.19 6.08
C GLU A 65 18.29 -0.45 7.40
N ALA A 66 17.34 0.15 8.12
CA ALA A 66 16.78 -0.49 9.30
C ALA A 66 15.75 -1.57 8.94
N VAL A 67 15.98 -2.81 9.38
CA VAL A 67 14.93 -3.83 9.44
C VAL A 67 13.96 -3.43 10.55
N VAL A 68 12.70 -3.25 10.20
CA VAL A 68 11.64 -2.81 11.13
C VAL A 68 10.43 -3.74 11.04
N ASP A 69 9.58 -3.70 12.06
CA ASP A 69 8.26 -4.33 12.02
C ASP A 69 7.19 -3.40 11.42
N ALA A 70 5.97 -3.93 11.28
CA ALA A 70 4.87 -3.22 10.64
C ALA A 70 4.37 -2.04 11.48
N GLU A 71 4.44 -2.13 12.79
CA GLU A 71 4.04 -1.10 13.74
C GLU A 71 4.98 0.10 13.68
N GLN A 72 6.29 -0.16 13.68
CA GLN A 72 7.33 0.86 13.51
C GLN A 72 7.20 1.58 12.16
N GLU A 73 6.97 0.81 11.09
CA GLU A 73 6.76 1.40 9.77
C GLU A 73 5.45 2.21 9.71
N ALA A 74 4.37 1.74 10.35
CA ALA A 74 3.12 2.49 10.44
C ALA A 74 3.30 3.82 11.15
N ASP A 75 4.05 3.83 12.26
CA ASP A 75 4.39 5.05 13.00
C ASP A 75 5.22 6.02 12.13
N ALA A 76 6.16 5.50 11.36
CA ALA A 76 7.01 6.29 10.47
C ALA A 76 6.24 6.90 9.29
N ILE A 77 5.38 6.11 8.62
CA ILE A 77 4.47 6.61 7.58
C ILE A 77 3.61 7.73 8.15
N TRP A 78 3.00 7.52 9.32
CA TRP A 78 2.12 8.50 9.95
C TRP A 78 2.85 9.80 10.30
N ALA A 79 4.06 9.70 10.84
CA ALA A 79 4.90 10.84 11.19
C ALA A 79 5.38 11.64 9.96
N ALA A 80 5.46 11.01 8.79
CA ALA A 80 5.84 11.66 7.54
C ALA A 80 4.69 12.47 6.90
N LEU A 81 3.44 12.26 7.33
CA LEU A 81 2.28 12.99 6.82
C LEU A 81 2.14 14.39 7.44
N THR A 82 1.64 15.36 6.66
CA THR A 82 1.21 16.65 7.22
C THR A 82 -0.07 16.49 8.05
N PRO A 83 -0.40 17.44 8.96
CA PRO A 83 -1.65 17.40 9.72
C PRO A 83 -2.90 17.31 8.82
N GLU A 84 -2.91 17.98 7.67
CA GLU A 84 -4.01 17.93 6.71
C GLU A 84 -4.16 16.54 6.10
N GLN A 85 -3.04 15.90 5.74
CA GLN A 85 -3.02 14.53 5.23
C GLN A 85 -3.47 13.53 6.29
N GLN A 86 -3.05 13.70 7.55
CA GLN A 86 -3.53 12.87 8.66
C GLN A 86 -5.05 13.01 8.84
N ALA A 87 -5.57 14.25 8.81
CA ALA A 87 -7.01 14.49 8.90
C ALA A 87 -7.78 13.84 7.72
N ALA A 88 -7.26 13.95 6.50
CA ALA A 88 -7.84 13.33 5.32
C ALA A 88 -7.84 11.80 5.40
N ALA A 89 -6.75 11.21 5.90
CA ALA A 89 -6.57 9.77 6.10
C ALA A 89 -7.58 9.18 7.11
N MET A 90 -7.97 9.96 8.12
CA MET A 90 -8.94 9.54 9.16
C MET A 90 -10.41 9.57 8.71
N ARG A 91 -10.72 10.05 7.50
CA ARG A 91 -12.11 10.01 7.01
C ARG A 91 -12.56 8.56 6.84
N PRO A 92 -13.77 8.18 7.29
CA PRO A 92 -14.20 6.78 7.24
C PRO A 92 -14.25 6.20 5.83
N ASP A 93 -13.62 5.03 5.67
CA ASP A 93 -13.77 4.16 4.52
C ASP A 93 -13.64 2.68 4.91
N PRO A 94 -14.59 2.16 5.70
CA PRO A 94 -14.51 0.77 6.19
C PRO A 94 -14.55 -0.25 5.05
N ALA A 95 -15.12 0.11 3.90
CA ALA A 95 -15.21 -0.77 2.74
C ALA A 95 -13.82 -1.02 2.13
N TYR A 96 -12.98 0.02 2.02
CA TYR A 96 -11.59 -0.12 1.63
C TYR A 96 -10.79 -0.98 2.61
N VAL A 97 -10.96 -0.77 3.92
CA VAL A 97 -10.23 -1.53 4.96
C VAL A 97 -10.54 -3.04 4.89
N VAL A 98 -11.82 -3.39 4.75
CA VAL A 98 -12.25 -4.78 4.59
C VAL A 98 -11.68 -5.38 3.30
N TRP A 99 -11.76 -4.63 2.20
CA TRP A 99 -11.21 -5.06 0.92
C TRP A 99 -9.70 -5.28 0.99
N PHE A 100 -8.95 -4.35 1.57
CA PHE A 100 -7.49 -4.42 1.63
C PHE A 100 -7.03 -5.59 2.49
N SER A 101 -7.72 -5.85 3.60
CA SER A 101 -7.46 -7.04 4.42
C SER A 101 -7.68 -8.33 3.63
N ALA A 102 -8.81 -8.42 2.89
CA ALA A 102 -9.12 -9.59 2.06
C ALA A 102 -8.13 -9.77 0.88
N LEU A 103 -7.64 -8.67 0.30
CA LEU A 103 -6.60 -8.69 -0.72
C LEU A 103 -5.33 -9.34 -0.17
N LEU A 104 -4.85 -8.90 0.98
CA LEU A 104 -3.62 -9.44 1.58
C LEU A 104 -3.77 -10.90 1.99
N ASP A 105 -4.93 -11.28 2.54
CA ASP A 105 -5.22 -12.67 2.87
C ASP A 105 -5.24 -13.55 1.60
N ALA A 106 -5.70 -13.02 0.46
CA ALA A 106 -5.72 -13.73 -0.82
C ALA A 106 -4.34 -13.87 -1.47
N CYS A 107 -3.42 -12.94 -1.20
CA CYS A 107 -2.03 -12.94 -1.70
C CYS A 107 -1.17 -14.03 -1.06
N GLY A 108 -1.39 -14.36 0.21
CA GLY A 108 -0.52 -15.29 0.96
C GLY A 108 0.94 -14.80 0.99
N ASP A 109 1.86 -15.61 0.47
CA ASP A 109 3.30 -15.28 0.42
C ASP A 109 3.71 -14.40 -0.78
N THR A 110 2.75 -14.01 -1.63
CA THR A 110 2.98 -13.06 -2.73
C THR A 110 2.58 -11.65 -2.33
N VAL A 111 2.87 -10.68 -3.20
CA VAL A 111 2.47 -9.28 -3.01
C VAL A 111 1.52 -8.85 -4.12
N PRO A 112 0.49 -8.05 -3.81
CA PRO A 112 -0.37 -7.48 -4.83
C PRO A 112 0.45 -6.55 -5.71
N ALA A 113 0.13 -6.48 -6.99
CA ALA A 113 0.77 -5.54 -7.90
C ALA A 113 -0.16 -5.17 -9.05
N LEU A 114 0.11 -4.00 -9.61
CA LEU A 114 -0.41 -3.54 -10.89
C LEU A 114 0.66 -3.71 -11.96
N TRP A 115 0.25 -3.88 -13.21
CA TRP A 115 1.14 -4.38 -14.26
C TRP A 115 2.22 -3.38 -14.68
N ASP A 116 1.97 -2.07 -14.57
CA ASP A 116 2.88 -1.00 -14.98
C ASP A 116 2.63 0.27 -14.13
N ASP A 117 3.66 1.12 -13.92
CA ASP A 117 3.51 2.46 -13.36
C ASP A 117 2.82 3.49 -14.28
N TYR A 118 2.53 3.11 -15.54
CA TYR A 118 1.61 3.82 -16.45
C TYR A 118 0.15 3.34 -16.35
N ASP A 119 -0.09 2.16 -15.78
CA ASP A 119 -1.43 1.57 -15.71
C ASP A 119 -2.15 1.97 -14.41
N ASN A 120 -3.24 2.72 -14.57
CA ASN A 120 -4.17 2.99 -13.49
C ASN A 120 -5.03 1.73 -13.31
N PHE A 121 -4.99 1.09 -12.15
CA PHE A 121 -5.82 -0.07 -11.84
C PHE A 121 -7.32 0.18 -12.00
N LEU A 122 -7.77 1.44 -11.88
CA LEU A 122 -9.15 1.82 -12.20
C LEU A 122 -9.50 1.53 -13.67
N ARG A 123 -8.51 1.60 -14.56
CA ARG A 123 -8.65 1.32 -15.99
C ARG A 123 -8.76 -0.18 -16.27
N ASP A 124 -8.00 -1.00 -15.56
CA ASP A 124 -7.90 -2.43 -15.83
C ASP A 124 -8.94 -3.27 -15.06
N GLY A 125 -9.51 -2.74 -13.98
CA GLY A 125 -10.62 -3.37 -13.26
C GLY A 125 -10.21 -4.47 -12.28
N TYR A 126 -8.91 -4.67 -12.03
CA TYR A 126 -8.41 -5.66 -11.07
C TYR A 126 -6.98 -5.35 -10.56
N VAL A 127 -6.60 -6.05 -9.50
CA VAL A 127 -5.22 -6.09 -8.94
C VAL A 127 -4.66 -7.50 -9.13
N TRP A 128 -3.42 -7.64 -9.57
CA TRP A 128 -2.75 -8.95 -9.69
C TRP A 128 -2.22 -9.40 -8.32
N ILE A 129 -2.39 -10.69 -7.98
CA ILE A 129 -2.02 -11.24 -6.66
C ILE A 129 -1.21 -12.55 -6.76
N GLY A 130 -0.38 -12.70 -7.79
CA GLY A 130 0.43 -13.91 -8.01
C GLY A 130 -0.10 -14.85 -9.11
N THR A 131 0.81 -15.54 -9.82
CA THR A 131 0.55 -16.72 -10.70
C THR A 131 -0.77 -16.71 -11.50
N GLY A 132 -1.10 -15.59 -12.16
CA GLY A 132 -2.30 -15.46 -13.01
C GLY A 132 -3.62 -15.29 -12.25
N ARG A 133 -3.58 -15.02 -10.94
CA ARG A 133 -4.74 -14.67 -10.12
C ARG A 133 -4.92 -13.16 -10.06
N VAL A 134 -6.18 -12.75 -10.03
CA VAL A 134 -6.59 -11.35 -9.92
C VAL A 134 -7.56 -11.17 -8.76
N PHE A 135 -7.59 -9.97 -8.20
CA PHE A 135 -8.50 -9.55 -7.14
C PHE A 135 -9.32 -8.36 -7.63
N PRO A 136 -10.63 -8.28 -7.34
CA PRO A 136 -11.45 -7.16 -7.80
C PRO A 136 -10.97 -5.83 -7.18
N LEU A 137 -11.28 -4.72 -7.84
CA LEU A 137 -11.02 -3.39 -7.29
C LEU A 137 -11.77 -3.14 -5.97
N PRO A 138 -11.28 -2.22 -5.12
CA PRO A 138 -12.00 -1.86 -3.92
C PRO A 138 -13.35 -1.24 -4.25
N PRO A 139 -14.36 -1.48 -3.40
CA PRO A 139 -15.65 -0.85 -3.53
C PRO A 139 -15.58 0.65 -3.23
N GLY A 140 -16.37 1.46 -3.94
CA GLY A 140 -16.68 2.85 -3.54
C GLY A 140 -15.76 3.94 -4.08
N ASP A 141 -15.70 5.06 -3.35
CA ASP A 141 -14.97 6.28 -3.74
C ASP A 141 -13.46 6.21 -3.43
N SER A 142 -13.00 5.12 -2.81
CA SER A 142 -11.68 4.99 -2.19
C SER A 142 -10.51 5.28 -3.12
N LEU A 143 -10.72 5.18 -4.43
CA LEU A 143 -9.70 5.40 -5.45
C LEU A 143 -10.16 6.37 -6.56
N ARG A 144 -11.30 7.05 -6.39
CA ARG A 144 -11.84 7.97 -7.41
C ARG A 144 -11.01 9.24 -7.66
N ALA A 145 -10.03 9.57 -6.82
CA ALA A 145 -9.17 10.73 -7.04
C ALA A 145 -8.11 10.54 -8.14
N TYR A 146 -8.05 9.36 -8.79
CA TYR A 146 -7.12 9.05 -9.88
C TYR A 146 -7.75 9.14 -11.29
N THR A 147 -8.96 9.70 -11.43
CA THR A 147 -9.60 10.00 -12.73
C THR A 147 -9.45 11.45 -13.14
#